data_AF-A0A6C0HFJ3-F1
#
_entry.id   AF-A0A6C0HFJ3-F1
#
_cell.length_a   1.000
_cell.length_b   1.000
_cell.length_c   1.000
_cell.angle_alpha   90.00
_cell.angle_beta   90.00
_cell.angle_gamma   90.00
#
_symmetry.space_group_name_H-M   'P 1'
#
loop_
_entity.id
_entity.type
_entity.pdbx_description
1 polymer ?
#
loop_
_entity_poly.entity_id
_entity_poly.type
_entity_poly.pdbx_seq_one_letter_code
_entity_poly.pdbx_strand_id
1 'polypeptide(L)'
;MANPEIKEVIRSWVRLDDENRTLAVRQKAIRDEKNRLSQEILEFMRSNEVDNFNLEGTGMGTISRSTRTSKPPLRRDQIRTQLLLQFSDQPQRVAEALRAIEGVSEGDDMSIVGTKKELLSRRIPRTMTV
;
A
#
# COMPACT_ATOMS: atom_id res chain seq x y z
N MET A 1 21.02 14.10 -32.30
CA MET A 1 21.53 14.60 -31.00
C MET A 1 20.32 14.89 -30.10
N ALA A 2 20.29 14.42 -28.86
CA ALA A 2 19.16 14.70 -27.96
C ALA A 2 19.05 16.21 -27.67
N ASN A 3 17.83 16.76 -27.76
CA ASN A 3 17.51 18.17 -27.49
C ASN A 3 18.09 18.56 -26.10
N PRO A 4 18.88 19.64 -25.98
CA PRO A 4 19.42 20.08 -24.69
C PRO A 4 18.34 20.25 -23.60
N GLU A 5 17.12 20.63 -23.96
CA GLU A 5 16.01 20.81 -23.02
C GLU A 5 15.57 19.48 -22.39
N ILE A 6 15.44 18.40 -23.18
CA ILE A 6 15.03 17.10 -22.65
C ILE A 6 16.09 16.49 -21.74
N LYS A 7 17.37 16.79 -21.98
CA LYS A 7 18.47 16.32 -21.12
C LYS A 7 18.34 16.89 -19.71
N GLU A 8 17.96 18.15 -19.56
CA GLU A 8 17.79 18.77 -18.25
C GLU A 8 16.57 18.21 -17.51
N VAL A 9 15.45 18.00 -18.22
CA VAL A 9 14.25 17.35 -17.66
C VAL A 9 14.59 15.95 -17.14
N ILE A 10 15.33 15.15 -17.90
CA ILE A 10 15.75 13.80 -17.47
C ILE A 10 16.65 13.87 -16.24
N ARG A 11 17.63 14.79 -16.19
CA ARG A 11 18.50 14.96 -15.01
C ARG A 11 17.70 15.33 -13.77
N SER A 12 16.78 16.28 -13.89
CA SER A 12 15.91 16.70 -12.80
C SER A 12 15.04 15.54 -12.31
N TRP A 13 14.43 14.78 -13.23
CA TRP A 13 13.66 13.60 -12.89
C TRP A 13 14.49 12.53 -12.17
N VAL A 14 15.72 12.26 -12.64
CA VAL A 14 16.64 11.32 -12.00
C VAL A 14 16.99 11.76 -10.58
N ARG A 15 17.29 13.05 -10.38
CA ARG A 15 17.58 13.61 -9.06
C ARG A 15 16.42 13.43 -8.09
N LEU A 16 15.20 13.72 -8.54
CA LEU A 16 13.99 13.52 -7.73
C LEU A 16 13.72 12.05 -7.43
N ASP A 17 13.98 11.13 -8.37
CA ASP A 17 13.89 9.69 -8.14
C ASP A 17 14.88 9.23 -7.06
N ASP A 18 16.13 9.69 -7.10
CA ASP A 18 17.15 9.40 -6.09
C ASP A 18 16.77 9.94 -4.69
N GLU A 19 16.29 11.18 -4.64
CA GLU A 19 15.81 11.79 -3.39
C GLU A 19 14.62 11.03 -2.80
N ASN A 20 13.63 10.70 -3.63
CA ASN A 20 12.45 9.94 -3.21
C ASN A 20 12.83 8.56 -2.66
N ARG A 21 13.80 7.87 -3.28
CA ARG A 21 14.32 6.58 -2.77
C ARG A 21 14.97 6.74 -1.40
N THR A 22 15.77 7.78 -1.22
CA THR A 22 16.43 8.09 0.06
C THR A 22 15.40 8.39 1.15
N LEU A 23 14.41 9.23 0.83
CA LEU A 23 13.32 9.58 1.75
C LEU A 23 12.46 8.36 2.09
N ALA A 24 12.17 7.48 1.13
CA ALA A 24 11.40 6.26 1.37
C ALA A 24 12.10 5.31 2.36
N VAL A 25 13.43 5.16 2.26
CA VAL A 25 14.22 4.38 3.22
C VAL A 25 14.14 5.00 4.61
N ARG A 26 14.34 6.32 4.73
CA ARG A 26 14.24 7.04 6.00
C ARG A 26 12.84 6.95 6.61
N GLN A 27 11.80 7.12 5.80
CA GLN A 27 10.41 7.03 6.23
C GLN A 27 10.07 5.62 6.73
N LYS A 28 10.61 4.59 6.07
CA LYS A 28 10.48 3.21 6.53
C LYS A 28 11.16 3.02 7.89
N ALA A 29 12.41 3.47 8.06
CA ALA A 29 13.13 3.38 9.33
C ALA A 29 12.37 4.08 10.48
N ILE A 30 11.84 5.28 10.25
CA ILE A 30 11.02 6.02 11.23
C ILE A 30 9.75 5.24 11.58
N ARG A 31 9.08 4.63 10.58
CA ARG A 31 7.86 3.85 10.81
C ARG A 31 8.14 2.60 11.62
N ASP A 32 9.22 1.89 11.30
CA ASP A 32 9.62 0.68 12.00
C ASP A 32 9.98 0.99 13.46
N GLU A 33 10.71 2.06 13.70
CA GLU A 33 11.06 2.52 15.04
C GLU A 33 9.84 3.00 15.84
N LYS A 34 8.95 3.78 15.22
CA LYS A 34 7.67 4.17 15.85
C LYS A 34 6.85 2.95 16.24
N ASN A 35 6.80 1.94 15.38
CA ASN A 35 6.07 0.71 15.67
C ASN A 35 6.69 -0.06 16.84
N ARG A 36 8.03 -0.15 16.91
CA ARG A 36 8.76 -0.74 18.04
C ARG A 36 8.39 -0.05 19.35
N LEU A 37 8.52 1.27 19.41
CA LEU A 37 8.15 2.07 20.59
C LEU A 37 6.66 1.93 20.94
N SER A 38 5.78 1.86 19.93
CA SER A 38 4.35 1.67 20.17
C SER A 38 4.06 0.32 20.84
N GLN A 39 4.79 -0.75 20.48
CA GLN A 39 4.62 -2.05 21.14
C GLN A 39 5.09 -2.00 22.60
N GLU A 40 6.21 -1.34 22.89
CA GLU A 40 6.71 -1.15 24.26
C GLU A 40 5.71 -0.37 25.11
N ILE A 41 5.15 0.72 24.58
CA ILE A 41 4.12 1.52 25.26
C ILE A 41 2.87 0.68 25.50
N LEU A 42 2.39 -0.06 24.50
CA LEU A 42 1.20 -0.91 24.63
C LEU A 42 1.42 -2.05 25.63
N GLU A 43 2.61 -2.63 25.68
CA GLU A 43 2.97 -3.65 26.66
C GLU A 43 2.99 -3.07 28.06
N PHE A 44 3.59 -1.89 28.26
CA PHE A 44 3.53 -1.18 29.53
C PHE A 44 2.08 -0.89 29.94
N MET A 45 1.25 -0.36 29.03
CA MET A 45 -0.16 -0.05 29.29
C MET A 45 -0.97 -1.30 29.66
N ARG A 46 -0.69 -2.46 29.03
CA ARG A 46 -1.32 -3.74 29.38
C ARG A 46 -0.90 -4.22 30.77
N SER A 47 0.40 -4.22 31.06
CA SER A 47 0.95 -4.75 32.33
C SER A 47 0.55 -3.91 33.55
N ASN A 48 0.30 -2.61 33.34
CA ASN A 48 -0.08 -1.69 34.42
C ASN A 48 -1.57 -1.31 34.40
N GLU A 49 -2.38 -1.92 33.51
CA GLU A 49 -3.80 -1.63 33.36
C GLU A 49 -4.13 -0.14 33.13
N VAL A 50 -3.23 0.58 32.43
CA VAL A 50 -3.37 2.01 32.13
C VAL A 50 -3.96 2.19 30.74
N ASP A 51 -5.09 2.89 30.64
CA ASP A 51 -5.74 3.18 29.35
C ASP A 51 -5.38 4.55 28.77
N ASN A 52 -4.95 5.51 29.59
CA ASN A 52 -4.62 6.86 29.15
C ASN A 52 -3.34 7.39 29.83
N PHE A 53 -2.48 8.01 29.03
CA PHE A 53 -1.33 8.77 29.49
C PHE A 53 -1.49 10.24 29.15
N ASN A 54 -1.41 11.11 30.16
CA ASN A 54 -1.22 12.54 29.95
C ASN A 54 0.27 12.82 29.87
N LEU A 55 0.73 13.38 28.74
CA LEU A 55 2.12 13.80 28.58
C LEU A 55 2.28 15.19 29.22
N GLU A 56 2.50 15.20 30.54
CA GLU A 56 2.65 16.46 31.28
C GLU A 56 3.89 17.26 30.82
N GLY A 57 3.79 18.59 30.83
CA GLY A 57 4.92 19.51 30.68
C GLY A 57 5.31 19.94 29.26
N THR A 58 4.72 19.39 28.21
CA THR A 58 5.20 19.64 26.82
C THR A 58 4.11 19.98 25.79
N GLY A 59 2.84 20.04 26.19
CA GLY A 59 1.72 20.26 25.26
C GLY A 59 1.54 19.14 24.22
N MET A 60 2.20 17.99 24.42
CA MET A 60 2.19 16.85 23.48
C MET A 60 0.89 16.02 23.50
N GLY A 61 -0.08 16.41 24.32
CA GLY A 61 -1.41 15.80 24.37
C GLY A 61 -1.46 14.50 25.19
N THR A 62 -2.37 13.62 24.81
CA THR A 62 -2.64 12.37 25.52
C THR A 62 -2.47 11.16 24.60
N ILE A 63 -1.98 10.04 25.15
CA ILE A 63 -1.91 8.76 24.46
C ILE A 63 -2.96 7.85 25.09
N SER A 64 -3.92 7.38 24.30
CA SER A 64 -4.95 6.45 24.75
C SER A 64 -4.85 5.11 24.03
N ARG A 65 -5.09 4.03 24.77
CA ARG A 65 -5.18 2.68 24.22
C ARG A 65 -6.61 2.44 23.74
N SER A 66 -6.78 2.14 22.46
CA SER A 66 -8.08 1.74 21.90
C SER A 66 -7.93 0.43 21.15
N THR A 67 -8.84 -0.51 21.39
CA THR A 67 -8.89 -1.78 20.66
C THR A 67 -10.01 -1.73 19.63
N ARG A 68 -9.68 -1.96 18.37
CA ARG A 68 -10.65 -2.07 17.27
C ARG A 68 -10.47 -3.39 16.55
N THR A 69 -11.55 -4.13 16.39
CA THR A 69 -11.60 -5.27 15.47
C THR A 69 -12.10 -4.79 14.12
N SER A 70 -11.36 -5.09 13.05
CA SER A 70 -11.79 -4.84 11.68
C SER A 70 -11.86 -6.15 10.93
N LYS A 71 -12.90 -6.30 10.10
CA LYS A 71 -12.99 -7.45 9.20
C LYS A 71 -11.92 -7.29 8.11
N PRO A 72 -11.25 -8.38 7.70
CA PRO A 72 -10.30 -8.32 6.60
C PRO A 72 -11.01 -7.87 5.32
N PRO A 73 -10.32 -7.15 4.42
CA PRO A 73 -10.90 -6.76 3.14
C PRO A 73 -11.21 -8.00 2.30
N LEU A 74 -12.31 -7.96 1.55
CA LEU A 74 -12.64 -9.01 0.59
C LEU A 74 -11.63 -8.96 -0.57
N ARG A 75 -10.83 -10.01 -0.71
CA ARG A 75 -9.80 -10.08 -1.75
C ARG A 75 -10.37 -10.69 -3.03
N ARG A 76 -9.97 -10.18 -4.20
CA ARG A 76 -10.49 -10.61 -5.51
C ARG A 76 -10.25 -12.11 -5.78
N ASP A 77 -9.08 -12.61 -5.40
CA ASP A 77 -8.71 -14.03 -5.43
C ASP A 77 -9.62 -14.88 -4.55
N GLN A 78 -9.92 -14.39 -3.34
CA GLN A 78 -10.84 -15.06 -2.43
C GLN A 78 -12.27 -15.10 -3.00
N ILE A 79 -12.78 -13.99 -3.53
CA ILE A 79 -14.10 -13.93 -4.19
C ILE A 79 -14.17 -14.93 -5.35
N ARG A 80 -13.17 -14.92 -6.25
CA ARG A 80 -13.11 -15.84 -7.39
C ARG A 80 -13.10 -17.30 -6.97
N THR A 81 -12.25 -17.64 -6.00
CA THR A 81 -12.11 -19.02 -5.49
C THR A 81 -13.43 -19.50 -4.90
N GLN A 82 -14.09 -18.67 -4.09
CA GLN A 82 -15.36 -19.03 -3.47
C GLN A 82 -16.50 -19.15 -4.49
N LEU A 83 -16.55 -18.29 -5.52
CA LEU A 83 -17.54 -18.42 -6.58
C LEU A 83 -17.34 -19.71 -7.40
N LEU A 84 -16.09 -20.09 -7.71
CA LEU A 84 -15.80 -21.36 -8.39
C LEU A 84 -16.20 -22.58 -7.56
N LEU A 85 -15.99 -22.54 -6.24
CA LEU A 85 -16.39 -23.61 -5.34
C LEU A 85 -17.92 -23.71 -5.21
N GLN A 86 -18.60 -22.57 -5.10
CA GLN A 86 -20.06 -22.52 -4.91
C GLN A 86 -20.85 -22.87 -6.18
N PHE A 87 -20.29 -22.58 -7.35
CA PHE A 87 -20.93 -22.79 -8.66
C PHE A 87 -20.09 -23.74 -9.53
N SER A 88 -19.56 -24.83 -8.94
CA SER A 88 -18.67 -25.79 -9.58
C SER A 88 -19.17 -26.30 -10.93
N ASP A 89 -20.49 -26.42 -11.07
CA ASP A 89 -21.15 -27.01 -12.24
C ASP A 89 -21.57 -25.95 -13.28
N GLN A 90 -21.36 -24.66 -12.97
CA GLN A 90 -21.82 -23.52 -13.78
C GLN A 90 -20.72 -22.46 -13.94
N PRO A 91 -19.58 -22.80 -14.57
CA PRO A 91 -18.45 -21.88 -14.75
C PRO A 91 -18.82 -20.60 -15.51
N GLN A 92 -19.80 -20.66 -16.42
CA GLN A 92 -20.34 -19.51 -17.15
C GLN A 92 -20.95 -18.45 -16.21
N ARG A 93 -21.65 -18.86 -15.15
CA ARG A 93 -22.25 -17.92 -14.18
C ARG A 93 -21.20 -17.29 -13.28
N VAL A 94 -20.10 -17.98 -13.02
CA VAL A 94 -18.95 -17.41 -12.30
C VAL A 94 -18.32 -16.29 -13.11
N ALA A 95 -18.14 -16.49 -14.42
CA ALA A 95 -17.61 -15.46 -15.31
C ALA A 95 -18.53 -14.23 -15.39
N GLU A 96 -19.85 -14.44 -15.49
CA GLU A 96 -20.86 -13.38 -15.45
C GLU A 96 -20.84 -12.60 -14.12
N ALA A 97 -20.86 -13.32 -12.99
CA ALA A 97 -20.84 -12.71 -11.66
C ALA A 97 -19.56 -11.89 -11.43
N LEU A 98 -18.40 -12.41 -11.82
CA LEU A 98 -17.13 -11.67 -11.73
C LEU A 98 -17.15 -10.41 -12.61
N ARG A 99 -17.71 -10.50 -13.82
CA ARG A 99 -17.85 -9.36 -14.72
C ARG A 99 -18.73 -8.26 -14.11
N ALA A 100 -19.87 -8.63 -13.53
CA ALA A 100 -20.77 -7.72 -12.84
C ALA A 100 -20.12 -7.07 -11.60
N ILE A 101 -19.39 -7.85 -10.79
CA ILE A 101 -18.64 -7.35 -9.62
C ILE A 101 -17.56 -6.34 -10.05
N GLU A 102 -16.92 -6.59 -11.20
CA GLU A 102 -15.88 -5.73 -11.77
C GLU A 102 -16.46 -4.53 -12.55
N GLY A 103 -17.79 -4.43 -12.68
CA GLY A 103 -18.48 -3.32 -13.35
C GLY A 103 -18.30 -3.29 -14.86
N VAL A 104 -18.03 -4.44 -15.48
CA VAL A 104 -17.75 -4.59 -16.92
C VAL A 104 -19.05 -4.98 -17.63
N SER A 105 -19.38 -4.38 -18.78
CA SER A 105 -20.60 -4.73 -19.52
C SER A 105 -20.40 -5.97 -20.41
N GLU A 106 -21.49 -6.64 -20.80
CA GLU A 106 -21.43 -7.72 -21.79
C GLU A 106 -20.89 -7.18 -23.13
N GLY A 107 -19.87 -7.83 -23.68
CA GLY A 107 -19.21 -7.41 -24.94
C GLY A 107 -17.90 -6.64 -24.78
N ASP A 108 -17.58 -6.13 -23.59
CA ASP A 108 -16.29 -5.47 -23.35
C ASP A 108 -15.14 -6.49 -23.28
N ASP A 109 -14.02 -6.17 -23.94
CA ASP A 109 -12.79 -6.96 -23.86
C ASP A 109 -12.21 -6.84 -22.44
N MET A 110 -12.14 -7.99 -21.74
CA MET A 110 -11.58 -8.13 -20.39
C MET A 110 -10.12 -7.66 -20.31
N SER A 111 -9.41 -7.52 -21.43
CA SER A 111 -8.06 -6.97 -21.50
C SER A 111 -7.99 -5.43 -21.33
N ILE A 112 -9.13 -4.74 -21.43
CA ILE A 112 -9.24 -3.27 -21.42
C ILE A 112 -9.75 -2.72 -20.07
N VAL A 113 -10.09 -3.59 -19.12
CA VAL A 113 -10.63 -3.19 -17.82
C VAL A 113 -9.53 -2.54 -16.96
N GLY A 114 -9.40 -1.22 -17.07
CA GLY A 114 -8.49 -0.40 -16.28
C GLY A 114 -7.96 0.83 -17.02
N THR A 115 -7.44 1.81 -16.27
CA THR A 115 -6.79 2.99 -16.86
C THR A 115 -5.37 2.62 -17.32
N LYS A 116 -5.10 2.71 -18.62
CA LYS A 116 -3.72 2.61 -19.14
C LYS A 116 -2.94 3.85 -18.69
N LYS A 117 -1.88 3.64 -17.91
CA LYS A 117 -0.97 4.70 -17.45
C LYS A 117 0.43 4.40 -17.95
N GLU A 118 1.02 5.35 -18.65
CA GLU A 118 2.44 5.31 -19.01
C GLU A 118 3.28 5.67 -17.78
N LEU A 119 4.31 4.87 -17.51
CA LEU A 119 5.15 5.02 -16.32
C LEU A 119 6.62 5.00 -16.74
N LEU A 120 7.37 5.98 -16.24
CA LEU A 120 8.83 5.96 -16.31
C LEU A 120 9.36 4.97 -15.27
N SER A 121 10.33 4.15 -15.65
CA SER A 121 11.04 3.24 -14.74
C SER A 121 12.54 3.34 -14.98
N ARG A 122 13.31 3.39 -13.88
CA ARG A 122 14.78 3.42 -13.92
C ARG A 122 15.34 2.12 -13.34
N ARG A 123 16.20 1.45 -14.10
CA ARG A 123 16.93 0.26 -13.64
C ARG A 123 18.31 0.69 -13.13
N ILE A 124 18.57 0.45 -11.84
CA ILE A 124 19.88 0.71 -11.22
C ILE A 124 20.62 -0.62 -11.08
N PRO A 125 21.84 -0.79 -11.65
CA PRO A 125 22.65 -1.98 -11.45
C PRO A 125 23.01 -2.18 -9.97
N ARG A 126 23.00 -3.45 -9.51
CA ARG A 126 23.27 -3.80 -8.10
C ARG A 126 24.72 -3.53 -7.63
N THR A 127 25.61 -3.12 -8.53
CA THR A 127 27.06 -2.97 -8.26
C THR A 127 27.45 -1.60 -7.70
N MET A 128 26.52 -0.67 -7.50
CA MET A 128 26.79 0.64 -6.90
C MET A 128 25.87 0.90 -5.70
N THR A 129 26.02 0.07 -4.67
CA THR A 129 25.52 0.39 -3.34
C THR A 129 26.75 0.83 -2.55
N VAL A 130 26.92 2.13 -2.36
CA VAL A 130 27.77 2.72 -1.30
C VAL A 130 26.84 3.04 -0.14
#